data_AF-A0A166AXR2-F1
#
_entry.id   AF-A0A166AXR2-F1
#
_cell.length_a   1.000
_cell.length_b   1.000
_cell.length_c   1.000
_cell.angle_alpha   90.00
_cell.angle_beta   90.00
_cell.angle_gamma   90.00
#
_symmetry.space_group_name_H-M   'P 1'
#
loop_
_entity.id
_entity.type
_entity.pdbx_description
1 polymer ?
#
loop_
_entity_poly.entity_id
_entity_poly.type
_entity_poly.pdbx_seq_one_letter_code
_entity_poly.pdbx_strand_id
1 'polypeptide(L)' 'MLGNVWEWCWDLYDPAVYGEYRVFKGGGWADDERGCLVTNRRRSHPTFRVEDLGFRVARSIK' A
#
# COMPACT_ATOMS: atom_id res chain seq x y z
N MET A 1 4.45 1.71 -9.59
CA MET A 1 3.35 2.24 -10.44
C MET A 1 2.53 3.20 -9.60
N LEU A 2 1.88 4.16 -10.23
CA LEU A 2 1.12 5.22 -9.54
C LEU A 2 -0.33 5.22 -10.04
N GLY A 3 -1.27 5.51 -9.13
CA GLY A 3 -2.69 5.63 -9.41
C GLY A 3 -3.44 4.30 -9.59
N ASN A 4 -4.72 4.41 -9.97
CA ASN A 4 -5.71 3.35 -9.99
C ASN A 4 -6.05 2.83 -8.58
N VAL A 5 -5.19 2.04 -7.96
CA VAL A 5 -5.41 1.51 -6.61
C VAL A 5 -4.12 1.56 -5.80
N TRP A 6 -4.26 1.75 -4.49
CA TRP A 6 -3.20 1.39 -3.56
C TRP A 6 -2.88 -0.10 -3.67
N GLU A 7 -1.60 -0.45 -3.58
CA GLU A 7 -1.15 -1.83 -3.67
C GLU A 7 -0.53 -2.27 -2.34
N TRP A 8 -1.08 -3.31 -1.73
CA TRP A 8 -0.49 -3.95 -0.55
C TRP A 8 0.94 -4.42 -0.81
N CYS A 9 1.83 -4.20 0.17
CA CYS A 9 3.21 -4.68 0.17
C CYS A 9 3.45 -5.68 1.30
N TRP A 10 4.51 -6.50 1.15
CA TRP A 10 4.93 -7.42 2.20
C TRP A 10 5.58 -6.71 3.40
N ASP A 11 5.99 -5.46 3.24
CA ASP A 11 6.63 -4.66 4.27
C ASP A 11 5.68 -4.34 5.44
N LEU A 12 6.17 -4.55 6.67
CA LEU A 12 5.55 -4.00 7.88
C LEU A 12 5.88 -2.51 7.99
N TYR A 13 4.94 -1.71 8.50
CA TYR A 13 5.14 -0.27 8.59
C TYR A 13 6.14 0.11 9.70
N ASP A 14 5.83 -0.28 10.93
CA ASP A 14 6.68 -0.22 12.12
C ASP A 14 6.12 -1.24 13.13
N PRO A 15 6.77 -2.42 13.28
CA PRO A 15 6.25 -3.48 14.14
C PRO A 15 6.19 -3.13 15.62
N ALA A 16 7.06 -2.23 16.10
CA ALA A 16 7.12 -1.85 17.51
C ALA A 16 5.92 -0.97 17.91
N VAL A 17 5.42 -0.16 16.98
CA VAL A 17 4.31 0.78 17.23
C VAL A 17 2.98 0.24 16.71
N TYR A 18 2.97 -0.41 15.55
CA TYR A 18 1.74 -0.82 14.85
C TYR A 18 1.60 -2.33 14.66
N GLY A 19 2.50 -3.16 15.21
CA GLY A 19 2.41 -4.61 15.12
C GLY A 19 2.35 -5.12 13.67
N GLU A 20 1.23 -5.73 13.30
CA GLU A 20 1.04 -6.39 12.00
C GLU A 20 0.66 -5.45 10.85
N TYR A 21 0.64 -4.13 11.06
CA TYR A 21 0.27 -3.19 10.01
C TYR A 21 1.23 -3.24 8.83
N ARG A 22 0.65 -3.28 7.63
CA ARG A 22 1.39 -3.36 6.38
C ARG A 22 1.35 -2.06 5.63
N VAL A 23 2.37 -1.85 4.81
CA VAL A 23 2.45 -0.70 3.90
C VAL A 23 1.62 -0.97 2.65
N PHE A 24 1.00 0.07 2.11
CA PHE A 24 0.54 0.09 0.73
C PHE A 24 1.09 1.31 -0.01
N LYS A 25 1.30 1.15 -1.32
CA LYS A 25 2.06 2.06 -2.20
C LYS A 25 1.25 2.38 -3.48
N GLY A 26 1.54 3.51 -4.11
CA GLY A 26 1.05 3.84 -5.46
C GLY A 26 -0.04 4.93 -5.55
N GLY A 27 -0.88 5.09 -4.53
CA GLY A 27 -2.04 5.99 -4.60
C GLY A 27 -3.26 5.33 -5.25
N GLY A 28 -4.45 5.57 -4.70
CA GLY A 28 -5.72 5.10 -5.22
C GLY A 28 -6.42 6.15 -6.08
N TRP A 29 -7.43 5.73 -6.83
CA TRP A 29 -8.24 6.61 -7.69
C TRP A 29 -9.00 7.70 -6.89
N ALA A 30 -9.13 7.52 -5.57
CA ALA A 30 -9.75 8.49 -4.67
C ALA A 30 -8.76 9.51 -4.08
N ASP A 31 -7.45 9.36 -4.31
CA ASP A 31 -6.44 10.31 -3.83
C ASP A 31 -6.17 11.42 -4.85
N ASP A 32 -5.90 12.63 -4.33
CA ASP A 32 -5.34 13.72 -5.11
C ASP A 32 -3.90 13.41 -5.57
N GLU A 33 -3.36 14.25 -6.46
CA GLU A 33 -2.00 14.11 -7.02
C GLU A 33 -0.91 13.91 -5.94
N ARG A 34 -1.02 14.59 -4.80
CA ARG A 34 -0.08 14.46 -3.68
C ARG A 34 -0.17 13.11 -2.96
N GLY A 35 -1.30 12.41 -3.06
CA GLY A 35 -1.48 11.05 -2.57
C GLY A 35 -0.81 10.00 -3.46
N CYS A 36 -0.59 10.31 -4.74
CA CYS A 36 -0.01 9.42 -5.75
C CYS A 36 1.51 9.60 -5.93
N LEU A 37 2.26 9.84 -4.85
CA LEU A 37 3.73 9.97 -4.90
C LEU A 37 4.42 8.63 -4.64
N VAL A 38 5.56 8.40 -5.32
CA VAL A 38 6.38 7.18 -5.13
C VAL A 38 6.89 7.03 -3.69
N THR A 39 7.08 8.15 -2.99
CA THR A 39 7.57 8.19 -1.60
C THR A 39 6.46 7.93 -0.59
N ASN A 40 5.17 8.07 -0.93
CA ASN A 40 4.09 7.89 0.02
C ASN A 40 4.03 6.47 0.57
N ARG A 41 3.85 6.37 1.89
CA ARG A 41 3.76 5.10 2.63
C ARG A 41 2.54 5.14 3.52
N ARG A 42 1.38 4.77 2.97
CA ARG A 42 0.15 4.62 3.75
C ARG A 42 0.12 3.20 4.34
N ARG A 43 -0.63 3.00 5.42
CA ARG A 43 -0.61 1.77 6.22
C ARG A 43 -1.95 1.49 6.86
N SER A 44 -2.24 0.21 7.09
CA SER A 44 -3.39 -0.23 7.88
C SER A 44 -3.22 -1.67 8.35
N HIS A 45 -4.12 -2.13 9.21
CA HIS A 45 -4.19 -3.52 9.66
C HIS A 45 -4.46 -4.46 8.48
N PRO A 46 -3.93 -5.71 8.44
CA PRO A 46 -4.10 -6.63 7.31
C PRO A 46 -5.55 -6.98 6.94
N THR A 47 -6.50 -6.74 7.84
CA THR A 47 -7.94 -6.95 7.59
C THR A 47 -8.65 -5.74 6.98
N PHE A 48 -7.96 -4.60 6.84
CA PHE A 48 -8.52 -3.36 6.29
C PHE A 48 -8.87 -3.53 4.80
N ARG A 49 -10.02 -3.00 4.42
CA ARG A 49 -10.56 -3.07 3.05
C ARG A 49 -11.24 -1.75 2.72
N VAL A 50 -11.00 -1.27 1.51
CA VAL A 50 -11.59 -0.08 0.91
C VAL A 50 -11.55 -0.26 -0.61
N GLU A 51 -12.41 0.44 -1.34
CA GLU A 51 -12.67 0.25 -2.77
C GLU A 51 -11.46 0.53 -3.67
N ASP A 52 -10.52 1.36 -3.21
CA ASP A 52 -9.32 1.75 -3.93
C ASP A 52 -8.05 1.03 -3.45
N LEU A 53 -8.18 -0.09 -2.72
CA LEU A 53 -7.08 -0.89 -2.21
C LEU A 53 -7.05 -2.30 -2.83
N GLY A 54 -5.98 -2.59 -3.56
CA GLY A 54 -5.75 -3.86 -4.25
C GLY A 54 -4.35 -4.43 -4.00
N PHE A 55 -3.88 -5.22 -4.95
CA PHE A 55 -2.56 -5.85 -4.90
C PHE A 55 -1.97 -6.02 -6.30
N ARG A 56 -0.64 -6.12 -6.34
CA ARG A 56 0.12 -6.48 -7.53
C ARG A 56 0.97 -7.70 -7.24
N VAL A 57 0.88 -8.69 -8.11
CA VAL A 57 1.65 -9.93 -7.96
C VAL A 57 3.13 -9.67 -8.24
N ALA A 58 3.99 -10.21 -7.40
CA ALA A 58 5.43 -10.26 -7.60
C ALA A 58 5.90 -11.73 -7.54
N ARG A 59 6.96 -12.05 -8.29
CA ARG A 59 7.64 -13.34 -8.23
C ARG A 59 9.15 -13.14 -8.27
N SER A 60 9.90 -14.04 -7.64
CA SER A 60 11.35 -14.08 -7.81
C SER A 60 11.70 -14.52 -9.23
N ILE A 61 12.80 -13.98 -9.74
CA ILE A 61 13.45 -14.46 -10.97
C ILE A 61 14.46 -15.53 -10.54
N LYS A 62 14.49 -16.66 -11.24
CA LYS A 62 15.50 -17.69 -11.05
C LYS A 62 16.81 -17.33 -11.73
#